data_AF-A0A7S2T7I6-F1
#
_entry.id   AF-A0A7S2T7I6-F1
#
_cell.length_a   1.000
_cell.length_b   1.000
_cell.length_c   1.000
_cell.angle_alpha   90.00
_cell.angle_beta   90.00
_cell.angle_gamma   90.00
#
_symmetry.space_group_name_H-M   'P 1'
#
loop_
_entity.id
_entity.type
_entity.pdbx_description
1 polymer ?
#
loop_
_entity_poly.entity_id
_entity_poly.type
_entity_poly.pdbx_seq_one_letter_code
_entity_poly.pdbx_strand_id
1 'polypeptide(L)'
;MIQKLECLVVEEPSVMEERRKRKQMLADAFGVSDPDRPSQFSTPSVVVPDDVVLYAAKHLDFVLKVERVVQYFSLQISKRLPLPPMNREQRKVVHVVCNLCKVVSQAYGAEPNRCVNLIRNPTGSQVPTESLSTIAKAKLEGREVETLVEEARWEIKLVDIEPELKLRELLVYQMKLDPELQVEVLKERHPKNLKSALVRFSSLHLFKEAKSQLGGGMRG
;
A
#
# COMPACT_ATOMS: atom_id res chain seq x y z
N MET A 1 -3.94 -8.35 -25.28
CA MET A 1 -3.87 -7.50 -24.07
C MET A 1 -2.44 -7.08 -23.78
N ILE A 2 -1.53 -8.04 -23.62
CA ILE A 2 -0.10 -7.81 -23.38
C ILE A 2 0.54 -6.83 -24.39
N GLN A 3 0.32 -7.06 -25.69
CA GLN A 3 0.81 -6.16 -26.76
C GLN A 3 0.22 -4.73 -26.69
N LYS A 4 -1.00 -4.57 -26.17
CA LYS A 4 -1.63 -3.24 -26.04
C LYS A 4 -1.06 -2.42 -24.89
N LEU A 5 -0.46 -3.06 -23.89
CA LEU A 5 0.25 -2.38 -22.80
C LEU A 5 1.63 -1.89 -23.26
N GLU A 6 2.32 -2.67 -24.09
CA GLU A 6 3.62 -2.31 -24.68
C GLU A 6 3.51 -1.07 -25.56
N CYS A 7 2.45 -0.94 -26.36
CA CYS A 7 2.22 0.25 -27.19
C CYS A 7 2.01 1.56 -26.39
N LEU A 8 1.75 1.49 -25.07
CA LEU A 8 1.57 2.69 -24.24
C LEU A 8 2.90 3.30 -23.76
N VAL A 9 4.01 2.60 -23.97
CA VAL A 9 5.36 3.07 -23.64
C VAL A 9 6.09 3.34 -24.95
N VAL A 10 5.93 4.54 -25.49
CA VAL A 10 6.38 4.89 -26.85
C VAL A 10 7.87 5.33 -26.89
N GLU A 11 8.51 5.59 -25.75
CA GLU A 11 9.85 6.22 -25.67
C GLU A 11 10.78 5.51 -24.65
N GLU A 12 10.96 4.18 -24.78
CA GLU A 12 11.29 3.29 -23.66
C GLU A 12 12.64 3.41 -22.89
N PRO A 13 13.83 3.81 -23.39
CA PRO A 13 15.06 3.65 -22.59
C PRO A 13 15.70 4.94 -22.04
N SER A 14 15.69 6.06 -22.76
CA SER A 14 16.60 7.18 -22.48
C SER A 14 16.30 7.91 -21.17
N VAL A 15 15.04 8.26 -20.90
CA VAL A 15 14.66 9.04 -19.71
C VAL A 15 14.82 8.24 -18.42
N MET A 16 14.47 6.95 -18.46
CA MET A 16 14.64 6.03 -17.32
C MET A 16 16.12 5.79 -17.03
N GLU A 17 16.94 5.60 -18.07
CA GLU A 17 18.38 5.45 -17.94
C GLU A 17 19.06 6.73 -17.45
N GLU A 18 18.67 7.90 -17.93
CA GLU A 18 19.19 9.19 -17.44
C GLU A 18 18.90 9.40 -15.97
N ARG A 19 17.69 9.05 -15.50
CA ARG A 19 17.35 9.11 -14.07
C ARG A 19 18.18 8.13 -13.26
N ARG A 20 18.36 6.90 -13.76
CA ARG A 20 19.20 5.89 -13.10
C ARG A 20 20.65 6.39 -13.01
N LYS A 21 21.21 6.93 -14.09
CA LYS A 21 22.56 7.54 -14.12
C LYS A 21 22.67 8.67 -13.11
N ARG A 22 21.70 9.59 -13.07
CA ARG A 22 21.70 10.69 -12.10
C ARG A 22 21.64 10.20 -10.66
N LYS A 23 20.82 9.18 -10.38
CA LYS A 23 20.72 8.55 -9.07
C LYS A 23 22.03 7.87 -8.67
N GLN A 24 22.68 7.19 -9.61
CA GLN A 24 24.00 6.59 -9.43
C GLN A 24 25.06 7.65 -9.10
N MET A 25 25.14 8.72 -9.88
CA MET A 25 26.09 9.82 -9.64
C MET A 25 25.89 10.47 -8.26
N LEU A 26 24.64 10.61 -7.80
CA LEU A 26 24.36 11.10 -6.46
C LEU A 26 24.79 10.08 -5.40
N ALA A 27 24.51 8.80 -5.59
CA ALA A 27 24.94 7.75 -4.67
C ALA A 27 26.46 7.69 -4.53
N ASP A 28 27.19 7.80 -5.64
CA ASP A 28 28.65 7.89 -5.65
C ASP A 28 29.15 9.13 -4.88
N ALA A 29 28.51 10.28 -5.07
CA ALA A 29 28.83 11.52 -4.36
C ALA A 29 28.56 11.46 -2.84
N PHE A 30 27.59 10.64 -2.40
CA PHE A 30 27.23 10.46 -1.00
C PHE A 30 27.79 9.17 -0.37
N GLY A 31 28.60 8.39 -1.10
CA GLY A 31 29.19 7.14 -0.60
C GLY A 31 28.17 6.02 -0.35
N VAL A 32 27.02 6.06 -1.03
CA VAL A 32 25.98 5.04 -0.90
C VAL A 32 26.30 3.86 -1.82
N SER A 33 26.55 2.70 -1.21
CA SER A 33 27.01 1.49 -1.92
C SER A 33 25.96 0.87 -2.84
N ASP A 34 24.68 1.05 -2.50
CA ASP A 34 23.56 0.57 -3.31
C ASP A 34 22.46 1.66 -3.36
N PRO A 35 22.34 2.39 -4.49
CA PRO A 35 21.31 3.41 -4.66
C PRO A 35 19.88 2.85 -4.66
N ASP A 36 19.72 1.57 -5.02
CA ASP A 36 18.41 0.92 -5.16
C ASP A 36 17.97 0.24 -3.86
N ARG A 37 18.87 0.11 -2.88
CA ARG A 37 18.51 -0.36 -1.55
C ARG A 37 17.53 0.60 -0.86
N PRO A 38 16.40 0.08 -0.32
CA PRO A 38 15.54 0.82 0.59
C PRO A 38 16.32 1.52 1.70
N SER A 39 16.06 2.81 1.94
CA SER A 39 16.50 3.44 3.19
C SER A 39 15.83 2.75 4.38
N GLN A 40 16.56 2.50 5.47
CA GLN A 40 16.00 1.96 6.71
C GLN A 40 14.90 2.85 7.32
N PHE A 41 14.84 4.13 6.92
CA PHE A 41 13.79 5.07 7.32
C PHE A 41 12.58 5.06 6.37
N SER A 42 12.65 4.38 5.23
CA SER A 42 11.55 4.25 4.27
C SER A 42 10.64 3.11 4.69
N THR A 43 9.68 3.35 5.57
CA THR A 43 8.63 2.36 5.84
C THR A 43 7.76 2.17 4.59
N PRO A 44 7.64 0.95 4.03
CA PRO A 44 6.68 0.70 2.97
C PRO A 44 5.27 0.78 3.59
N SER A 45 4.54 1.85 3.29
CA SER A 45 3.18 2.06 3.80
C SER A 45 2.09 1.28 3.04
N VAL A 46 2.47 0.44 2.06
CA VAL A 46 1.52 -0.21 1.15
C VAL A 46 1.56 -1.71 1.36
N VAL A 47 0.52 -2.23 2.01
CA VAL A 47 0.30 -3.66 2.19
C VAL A 47 -0.16 -4.27 0.87
N VAL A 48 0.47 -5.37 0.47
CA VAL A 48 0.12 -6.13 -0.73
C VAL A 48 -0.69 -7.36 -0.34
N PRO A 49 -1.95 -7.50 -0.81
CA PRO A 49 -2.78 -8.67 -0.52
C PRO A 49 -2.20 -9.99 -1.06
N ASP A 50 -2.34 -11.08 -0.31
CA ASP A 50 -1.81 -12.39 -0.67
C ASP A 50 -2.35 -12.97 -1.99
N ASP A 51 -3.64 -12.74 -2.27
CA ASP A 51 -4.26 -13.17 -3.52
C ASP A 51 -3.61 -12.48 -4.73
N VAL A 52 -3.23 -11.20 -4.58
CA VAL A 52 -2.50 -10.44 -5.59
C VAL A 52 -1.07 -10.95 -5.73
N VAL A 53 -0.37 -11.27 -4.64
CA VAL A 53 0.99 -11.83 -4.74
C VAL A 53 0.97 -13.18 -5.46
N LEU A 54 0.00 -14.06 -5.13
CA LEU A 54 -0.15 -15.37 -5.78
C LEU A 54 -0.47 -15.24 -7.28
N TYR A 55 -1.34 -14.30 -7.64
CA TYR A 55 -1.63 -14.02 -9.04
C TYR A 55 -0.40 -13.45 -9.76
N ALA A 56 0.30 -12.49 -9.13
CA ALA A 56 1.50 -11.87 -9.66
C ALA A 56 2.62 -12.89 -9.91
N ALA A 57 2.79 -13.84 -9.00
CA ALA A 57 3.75 -14.94 -9.11
C ALA A 57 3.47 -15.82 -10.34
N LYS A 58 2.20 -16.11 -10.64
CA LYS A 58 1.81 -16.90 -11.82
C LYS A 58 1.91 -16.14 -13.14
N HIS A 59 1.86 -14.80 -13.09
CA HIS A 59 1.76 -13.93 -14.26
C HIS A 59 2.80 -12.81 -14.24
N LEU A 60 4.07 -13.15 -14.00
CA LEU A 60 5.16 -12.18 -13.87
C LEU A 60 5.30 -11.25 -15.09
N ASP A 61 5.17 -11.77 -16.31
CA ASP A 61 5.28 -10.97 -17.53
C ASP A 61 4.24 -9.85 -17.61
N PHE A 62 3.04 -10.10 -17.10
CA PHE A 62 1.99 -9.10 -17.02
C PHE A 62 2.33 -8.04 -15.97
N VAL A 63 2.78 -8.47 -14.79
CA VAL A 63 3.16 -7.57 -13.68
C VAL A 63 4.28 -6.63 -14.12
N LEU A 64 5.34 -7.15 -14.74
CA LEU A 64 6.47 -6.34 -15.22
C LEU A 64 6.04 -5.26 -16.21
N LYS A 65 5.08 -5.56 -17.09
CA LYS A 65 4.55 -4.59 -18.06
C LYS A 65 3.69 -3.54 -17.39
N VAL A 66 2.84 -3.93 -16.44
CA VAL A 66 2.03 -2.99 -15.67
C VAL A 66 2.91 -2.05 -14.85
N GLU A 67 3.94 -2.58 -14.18
CA GLU A 67 4.92 -1.79 -13.44
C GLU A 67 5.61 -0.77 -14.35
N ARG A 68 6.06 -1.19 -15.54
CA ARG A 68 6.68 -0.30 -16.51
C ARG A 68 5.73 0.82 -16.95
N VAL A 69 4.48 0.49 -17.28
CA VAL A 69 3.48 1.48 -17.71
C VAL A 69 3.18 2.48 -16.58
N VAL A 70 2.99 2.01 -15.34
CA VAL A 70 2.70 2.88 -14.20
C VAL A 70 3.90 3.77 -13.85
N GLN A 71 5.12 3.21 -13.88
CA GLN A 71 6.35 3.98 -13.68
C GLN A 71 6.53 5.03 -14.77
N TYR A 72 6.29 4.67 -16.04
CA TYR A 72 6.34 5.63 -17.13
C TYR A 72 5.32 6.74 -16.94
N PHE A 73 4.05 6.41 -16.65
CA PHE A 73 3.00 7.40 -16.36
C PHE A 73 3.38 8.34 -15.21
N SER A 74 4.08 7.83 -14.20
CA SER A 74 4.58 8.62 -13.06
C SER A 74 5.59 9.71 -13.45
N LEU A 75 6.25 9.58 -14.60
CA LEU A 75 7.20 10.55 -15.14
C LEU A 75 6.56 11.55 -16.10
N GLN A 76 5.42 11.18 -16.68
CA GLN A 76 4.76 11.96 -17.70
C GLN A 76 4.04 13.17 -17.09
N ILE A 77 3.91 14.24 -17.89
CA ILE A 77 3.11 15.42 -17.53
C ILE A 77 1.61 15.12 -17.66
N SER A 78 1.25 14.04 -18.38
CA SER A 78 -0.13 13.65 -18.65
C SER A 78 -0.95 13.52 -17.36
N LYS A 79 -2.19 14.05 -17.42
CA LYS A 79 -3.10 14.03 -16.27
C LYS A 79 -3.75 12.67 -16.07
N ARG A 80 -4.00 11.92 -17.15
CA ARG A 80 -4.74 10.65 -17.16
C ARG A 80 -4.24 9.71 -18.24
N LEU A 81 -4.26 8.40 -17.97
CA LEU A 81 -3.94 7.36 -18.94
C LEU A 81 -4.92 6.19 -18.78
N PRO A 82 -5.86 5.99 -19.73
CA PRO A 82 -6.75 4.84 -19.71
C PRO A 82 -5.99 3.58 -20.14
N LEU A 83 -6.09 2.52 -19.34
CA LEU A 83 -5.55 1.21 -19.67
C LEU A 83 -6.57 0.36 -20.46
N PRO A 84 -6.11 -0.67 -21.20
CA PRO A 84 -7.00 -1.58 -21.90
C PRO A 84 -7.99 -2.28 -20.94
N PRO A 85 -9.14 -2.77 -21.45
CA PRO A 85 -10.03 -3.63 -20.67
C PRO A 85 -9.30 -4.86 -20.12
N MET A 86 -9.60 -5.19 -18.87
CA MET A 86 -8.92 -6.23 -18.09
C MET A 86 -9.93 -6.99 -17.24
N ASN A 87 -9.62 -8.22 -16.86
CA ASN A 87 -10.46 -8.98 -15.93
C ASN A 87 -10.30 -8.46 -14.48
N ARG A 88 -11.11 -8.97 -13.54
CA ARG A 88 -11.11 -8.51 -12.14
C ARG A 88 -9.75 -8.64 -11.46
N GLU A 89 -9.04 -9.75 -11.67
CA GLU A 89 -7.75 -10.04 -11.02
C GLU A 89 -6.64 -9.13 -11.54
N GLN A 90 -6.57 -8.95 -12.86
CA GLN A 90 -5.64 -8.02 -13.51
C GLN A 90 -5.85 -6.59 -13.04
N ARG A 91 -7.10 -6.14 -12.90
CA ARG A 91 -7.38 -4.80 -12.37
C ARG A 91 -6.95 -4.66 -10.91
N LYS A 92 -7.11 -5.68 -10.07
CA LYS A 92 -6.58 -5.68 -8.69
C LYS A 92 -5.06 -5.48 -8.68
N VAL A 93 -4.34 -6.23 -9.53
CA VAL A 93 -2.88 -6.08 -9.68
C VAL A 93 -2.50 -4.65 -10.05
N VAL A 94 -3.18 -4.07 -11.05
CA VAL A 94 -2.94 -2.67 -11.46
C VAL A 94 -3.15 -1.71 -10.29
N HIS A 95 -4.25 -1.84 -9.53
CA HIS A 95 -4.51 -0.97 -8.38
C HIS A 95 -3.40 -1.08 -7.32
N VAL A 96 -2.90 -2.28 -7.05
CA VAL A 96 -1.78 -2.49 -6.11
C VAL A 96 -0.50 -1.82 -6.62
N VAL A 97 -0.14 -2.03 -7.88
CA VAL A 97 1.04 -1.39 -8.49
C VAL A 97 0.91 0.14 -8.45
N CYS A 98 -0.27 0.68 -8.74
CA CYS A 98 -0.51 2.12 -8.64
C CYS A 98 -0.33 2.63 -7.20
N ASN A 99 -0.84 1.91 -6.20
CA ASN A 99 -0.66 2.28 -4.80
C ASN A 99 0.82 2.30 -4.38
N LEU A 100 1.59 1.29 -4.81
CA LEU A 100 3.04 1.22 -4.58
C LEU A 100 3.75 2.44 -5.18
N CYS A 101 3.38 2.84 -6.40
CA CYS A 101 3.96 4.01 -7.08
C CYS A 101 3.33 5.36 -6.68
N LYS A 102 2.42 5.39 -5.71
CA LYS A 102 1.61 6.58 -5.33
C LYS A 102 0.88 7.24 -6.51
N VAL A 103 0.43 6.42 -7.47
CA VAL A 103 -0.42 6.83 -8.61
C VAL A 103 -1.89 6.59 -8.26
N VAL A 104 -2.77 7.54 -8.56
CA VAL A 104 -4.20 7.36 -8.34
C VAL A 104 -4.75 6.46 -9.44
N SER A 105 -5.60 5.50 -9.09
CA SER A 105 -6.20 4.57 -10.04
C SER A 105 -7.70 4.46 -9.84
N GLN A 106 -8.47 4.44 -10.93
CA GLN A 106 -9.93 4.34 -10.88
C GLN A 106 -10.43 3.38 -11.95
N ALA A 107 -11.21 2.37 -11.54
CA ALA A 107 -11.87 1.48 -12.48
C ALA A 107 -13.18 2.09 -13.01
N TYR A 108 -13.44 1.98 -14.31
CA TYR A 108 -14.64 2.51 -14.96
C TYR A 108 -15.12 1.61 -16.10
N GLY A 109 -16.39 1.75 -16.49
CA GLY A 109 -17.05 0.90 -17.49
C GLY A 109 -17.75 -0.32 -16.90
N ALA A 110 -18.54 -1.00 -17.74
CA ALA A 110 -19.26 -2.22 -17.41
C ALA A 110 -18.47 -3.47 -17.85
N GLU A 111 -18.67 -4.60 -17.17
CA GLU A 111 -18.12 -5.87 -17.62
C GLU A 111 -18.73 -6.28 -18.97
N PRO A 112 -17.94 -6.89 -19.89
CA PRO A 112 -16.55 -7.32 -19.76
C PRO A 112 -15.51 -6.25 -20.15
N ASN A 113 -15.95 -5.06 -20.54
CA ASN A 113 -15.09 -3.99 -21.08
C ASN A 113 -14.55 -3.05 -20.00
N ARG A 114 -14.61 -3.44 -18.73
CA ARG A 114 -14.22 -2.60 -17.60
C ARG A 114 -12.69 -2.44 -17.59
N CYS A 115 -12.26 -1.18 -17.48
CA CYS A 115 -10.87 -0.75 -17.59
C CYS A 115 -10.46 0.08 -16.37
N VAL A 116 -9.17 0.38 -16.27
CA VAL A 116 -8.60 1.19 -15.18
C VAL A 116 -7.99 2.45 -15.78
N ASN A 117 -8.30 3.61 -15.20
CA ASN A 117 -7.67 4.87 -15.53
C ASN A 117 -6.57 5.15 -14.50
N LEU A 118 -5.37 5.47 -15.00
CA LEU A 118 -4.33 6.05 -14.17
C LEU A 118 -4.54 7.55 -14.13
N ILE A 119 -4.46 8.13 -12.94
CA ILE A 119 -4.68 9.56 -12.69
C ILE A 119 -3.46 10.07 -11.94
N ARG A 120 -2.94 11.22 -12.37
CA ARG A 120 -1.79 11.84 -11.72
C ARG A 120 -2.14 12.19 -10.28
N ASN A 121 -1.28 11.80 -9.35
CA ASN A 121 -1.42 12.19 -7.95
C ASN A 121 -0.90 13.62 -7.76
N PRO A 122 -1.70 14.57 -7.24
CA PRO A 122 -1.25 15.94 -6.96
C PRO A 122 -0.14 15.99 -5.91
N THR A 123 -0.06 15.02 -5.00
CA THR A 123 1.03 14.94 -4.00
C THR A 123 2.33 14.37 -4.57
N GLY A 124 2.37 14.06 -5.87
CA GLY A 124 3.49 13.42 -6.54
C GLY A 124 3.39 11.89 -6.53
N SER A 125 4.07 11.29 -7.49
CA SER A 125 4.26 9.85 -7.62
C SER A 125 5.69 9.48 -7.21
N GLN A 126 5.87 8.24 -6.75
CA GLN A 126 7.14 7.76 -6.22
C GLN A 126 7.56 6.48 -6.94
N VAL A 127 8.87 6.27 -7.07
CA VAL A 127 9.40 4.95 -7.40
C VAL A 127 9.24 4.07 -6.16
N PRO A 128 8.53 2.93 -6.25
CA PRO A 128 8.29 2.09 -5.09
C PRO A 128 9.61 1.52 -4.57
N THR A 129 9.69 1.39 -3.25
CA THR A 129 10.86 0.84 -2.55
C THR A 129 11.07 -0.63 -2.90
N GLU A 130 9.98 -1.38 -3.02
CA GLU A 130 9.96 -2.74 -3.56
C GLU A 130 8.88 -2.85 -4.63
N SER A 131 9.21 -3.53 -5.74
CA SER A 131 8.26 -3.79 -6.81
C SER A 131 7.40 -5.02 -6.50
N LEU A 132 6.17 -5.06 -7.01
CA LEU A 132 5.30 -6.23 -6.89
C LEU A 132 5.93 -7.46 -7.56
N SER A 133 6.68 -7.28 -8.65
CA SER A 133 7.44 -8.35 -9.29
C SER A 133 8.54 -8.93 -8.38
N THR A 134 9.19 -8.10 -7.56
CA THR A 134 10.21 -8.55 -6.60
C THR A 134 9.57 -9.31 -5.45
N ILE A 135 8.47 -8.78 -4.88
CA ILE A 135 7.67 -9.42 -3.84
C ILE A 135 7.14 -10.79 -4.33
N ALA A 136 6.62 -10.85 -5.56
CA ALA A 136 6.10 -12.08 -6.13
C ALA A 136 7.18 -13.15 -6.38
N LYS A 137 8.37 -12.74 -6.85
CA LYS A 137 9.51 -13.65 -7.04
C LYS A 137 10.04 -14.19 -5.72
N ALA A 138 10.19 -13.33 -4.72
CA ALA A 138 10.67 -13.76 -3.41
C ALA A 138 9.71 -14.79 -2.76
N LYS A 139 8.39 -14.63 -2.94
CA LYS A 139 7.38 -15.62 -2.51
C LYS A 139 7.47 -16.94 -3.28
N LEU A 140 7.81 -16.93 -4.58
CA LEU A 140 8.05 -18.15 -5.37
C LEU A 140 9.31 -18.89 -4.92
N GLU A 141 10.35 -18.16 -4.55
CA GLU A 141 11.64 -18.70 -4.12
C GLU A 141 11.62 -19.20 -2.67
N GLY A 142 10.47 -19.13 -1.99
CA GLY A 142 10.32 -19.54 -0.60
C GLY A 142 11.13 -18.67 0.37
N ARG A 143 11.65 -17.53 -0.09
CA ARG A 143 12.15 -16.50 0.83
C ARG A 143 10.92 -15.92 1.51
N GLU A 144 10.96 -15.86 2.84
CA GLU A 144 10.06 -14.98 3.57
C GLU A 144 10.32 -13.57 3.05
N VAL A 145 9.49 -13.14 2.10
CA VAL A 145 9.30 -11.72 1.90
C VAL A 145 8.78 -11.26 3.24
N GLU A 146 9.40 -10.23 3.81
CA GLU A 146 8.65 -9.30 4.66
C GLU A 146 7.59 -8.62 3.78
N THR A 147 6.72 -9.39 3.10
CA THR A 147 5.32 -9.07 3.16
C THR A 147 5.13 -8.79 4.63
N LEU A 148 4.87 -7.53 4.95
CA LEU A 148 4.00 -7.19 6.05
C LEU A 148 2.67 -7.88 5.73
N VAL A 149 2.68 -9.22 5.80
CA VAL A 149 1.59 -10.03 6.24
C VAL A 149 1.19 -9.22 7.45
N GLU A 150 -0.02 -8.70 7.39
CA GLU A 150 -0.81 -8.72 8.59
C GLU A 150 -0.61 -10.14 9.18
N GLU A 151 0.43 -10.36 9.99
CA GLU A 151 0.16 -10.74 11.36
C GLU A 151 -0.96 -9.78 11.70
N ALA A 152 -2.19 -10.26 11.53
CA ALA A 152 -3.39 -9.48 11.68
C ALA A 152 -3.38 -9.17 13.16
N ARG A 153 -2.58 -8.16 13.49
CA ARG A 153 -2.57 -7.40 14.68
C ARG A 153 -3.93 -6.77 14.61
N TRP A 154 -4.88 -7.51 15.15
CA TRP A 154 -6.26 -7.14 15.26
C TRP A 154 -6.25 -5.93 16.17
N GLU A 155 -5.98 -4.76 15.59
CA GLU A 155 -5.56 -3.58 16.31
C GLU A 155 -6.35 -2.37 15.85
N ILE A 156 -6.79 -1.56 16.81
CA ILE A 156 -7.47 -0.28 16.56
C ILE A 156 -6.68 0.81 17.28
N LYS A 157 -6.22 1.82 16.52
CA LYS A 157 -5.70 3.05 17.11
C LYS A 157 -6.87 3.98 17.43
N LEU A 158 -7.05 4.25 18.72
CA LEU A 158 -7.96 5.27 19.23
C LEU A 158 -7.16 6.56 19.46
N VAL A 159 -7.74 7.68 19.06
CA VAL A 159 -7.19 9.04 19.18
C VAL A 159 -8.16 9.91 19.95
N ASP A 160 -7.67 11.06 20.42
CA ASP A 160 -8.47 12.05 21.17
C ASP A 160 -9.08 11.49 22.47
N ILE A 161 -8.35 10.61 23.16
CA ILE A 161 -8.82 9.96 24.39
C ILE A 161 -8.54 10.88 25.58
N GLU A 162 -9.55 11.09 26.42
CA GLU A 162 -9.38 11.85 27.66
C GLU A 162 -8.35 11.17 28.59
N PRO A 163 -7.44 11.96 29.20
CA PRO A 163 -6.30 11.40 29.91
C PRO A 163 -6.66 10.60 31.17
N GLU A 164 -7.81 10.89 31.78
CA GLU A 164 -8.34 10.22 32.98
C GLU A 164 -9.26 9.04 32.65
N LEU A 165 -9.62 8.86 31.37
CA LEU A 165 -10.52 7.80 30.95
C LEU A 165 -9.85 6.43 31.11
N LYS A 166 -10.51 5.57 31.89
CA LYS A 166 -10.12 4.17 32.05
C LYS A 166 -10.54 3.35 30.82
N LEU A 167 -9.82 3.55 29.74
CA LEU A 167 -10.17 3.04 28.41
C LEU A 167 -10.44 1.54 28.38
N ARG A 168 -9.60 0.72 29.04
CA ARG A 168 -9.82 -0.73 29.10
C ARG A 168 -11.15 -1.09 29.79
N GLU A 169 -11.47 -0.44 30.90
CA GLU A 169 -12.71 -0.72 31.63
C GLU A 169 -13.94 -0.36 30.79
N LEU A 170 -13.89 0.76 30.06
CA LEU A 170 -14.96 1.16 29.14
C LEU A 170 -15.14 0.12 28.01
N LEU A 171 -14.06 -0.23 27.32
CA LEU A 171 -14.12 -1.15 26.18
C LEU A 171 -14.59 -2.56 26.60
N VAL A 172 -14.06 -3.08 27.72
CA VAL A 172 -14.38 -4.44 28.18
C VAL A 172 -15.76 -4.50 28.86
N TYR A 173 -16.05 -3.60 29.81
CA TYR A 173 -17.23 -3.76 30.66
C TYR A 173 -18.46 -3.01 30.15
N GLN A 174 -18.29 -1.80 29.61
CA GLN A 174 -19.42 -1.01 29.12
C GLN A 174 -19.80 -1.40 27.70
N MET A 175 -18.81 -1.51 26.81
CA MET A 175 -19.04 -1.88 25.41
C MET A 175 -19.08 -3.40 25.19
N LYS A 176 -18.80 -4.20 26.23
CA LYS A 176 -18.81 -5.68 26.17
C LYS A 176 -17.97 -6.22 25.00
N LEU A 177 -16.84 -5.58 24.73
CA LEU A 177 -15.89 -6.05 23.73
C LEU A 177 -15.05 -7.20 24.30
N ASP A 178 -14.00 -7.54 23.58
CA ASP A 178 -13.04 -8.59 23.90
C ASP A 178 -12.48 -8.50 25.33
N PRO A 179 -12.74 -9.49 26.21
CA PRO A 179 -12.27 -9.46 27.60
C PRO A 179 -10.75 -9.54 27.74
N GLU A 180 -10.07 -10.08 26.73
CA GLU A 180 -8.62 -10.27 26.70
C GLU A 180 -7.90 -9.14 25.94
N LEU A 181 -8.62 -8.08 25.56
CA LEU A 181 -8.01 -6.96 24.85
C LEU A 181 -6.88 -6.32 25.66
N GLN A 182 -5.83 -5.94 24.93
CA GLN A 182 -4.68 -5.24 25.46
C GLN A 182 -4.73 -3.78 25.02
N VAL A 183 -4.49 -2.86 25.95
CA VAL A 183 -4.48 -1.41 25.68
C VAL A 183 -3.10 -0.87 25.95
N GLU A 184 -2.44 -0.35 24.92
CA GLU A 184 -1.16 0.31 25.01
C GLU A 184 -1.34 1.82 24.78
N VAL A 185 -1.11 2.64 25.81
CA VAL A 185 -1.19 4.10 25.69
C VAL A 185 0.06 4.62 25.01
N LEU A 186 -0.11 5.27 23.85
CA LEU A 186 0.99 5.82 23.08
C LEU A 186 1.46 7.13 23.71
N LYS A 187 2.78 7.28 23.86
CA LYS A 187 3.41 8.49 24.38
C LYS A 187 3.56 9.54 23.28
N GLU A 188 2.43 9.99 22.72
CA GLU A 188 2.39 11.06 21.73
C GLU A 188 2.12 12.41 22.43
N ARG A 189 2.86 13.47 22.06
CA ARG A 189 2.57 14.83 22.56
C ARG A 189 1.42 15.42 21.76
N HIS A 190 0.21 15.42 22.34
CA HIS A 190 -0.94 16.09 21.75
C HIS A 190 -1.10 17.52 22.33
N PRO A 191 -1.38 18.55 21.50
CA PRO A 191 -1.51 19.94 21.96
C PRO A 191 -2.63 20.17 22.99
N LYS A 192 -3.59 19.25 23.10
CA LYS A 192 -4.73 19.33 24.03
C LYS A 192 -4.64 18.37 25.22
N ASN A 193 -3.45 17.82 25.53
CA ASN A 193 -3.26 16.77 26.56
C ASN A 193 -4.10 15.50 26.37
N LEU A 194 -4.67 15.29 25.18
CA LEU A 194 -5.37 14.05 24.82
C LEU A 194 -4.36 12.94 24.53
N LYS A 195 -4.76 11.70 24.81
CA LYS A 195 -3.93 10.51 24.60
C LYS A 195 -4.37 9.77 23.34
N SER A 196 -3.41 9.10 22.73
CA SER A 196 -3.67 8.06 21.73
C SER A 196 -3.45 6.71 22.39
N ALA A 197 -4.22 5.70 22.03
CA ALA A 197 -4.03 4.34 22.50
C ALA A 197 -4.16 3.34 21.36
N LEU A 198 -3.37 2.27 21.43
CA LEU A 198 -3.43 1.13 20.54
C LEU A 198 -4.13 0.00 21.28
N VAL A 199 -5.25 -0.47 20.74
CA VAL A 199 -6.05 -1.55 21.31
C VAL A 199 -5.82 -2.80 20.49
N ARG A 200 -5.25 -3.85 21.08
CA ARG A 200 -5.05 -5.16 20.45
C ARG A 200 -6.14 -6.14 20.90
N PHE A 201 -6.71 -6.86 19.96
CA PHE A 201 -7.73 -7.88 20.15
C PHE A 201 -7.12 -9.28 20.07
N SER A 202 -7.74 -10.23 20.76
CA SER A 202 -7.38 -11.64 20.85
C SER A 202 -7.85 -12.47 19.65
N SER A 203 -8.82 -11.97 18.87
CA SER A 203 -9.35 -12.67 17.68
C SER A 203 -9.87 -11.75 16.59
N LEU A 204 -9.82 -12.23 15.33
CA LEU A 204 -10.33 -11.52 14.16
C LEU A 204 -11.84 -11.24 14.25
N HIS A 205 -12.61 -12.17 14.81
CA HIS A 205 -14.05 -12.04 14.96
C HIS A 205 -14.40 -10.84 15.85
N LEU A 206 -13.79 -10.79 17.03
CA LEU A 206 -13.99 -9.71 18.00
C LEU A 206 -13.52 -8.37 17.47
N PHE A 207 -12.42 -8.34 16.70
CA PHE A 207 -11.98 -7.13 16.03
C PHE A 207 -12.97 -6.61 15.00
N LYS A 208 -13.56 -7.48 14.17
CA LYS A 208 -14.57 -7.07 13.19
C LYS A 208 -15.84 -6.54 13.87
N GLU A 209 -16.26 -7.19 14.95
CA GLU A 209 -17.38 -6.76 15.78
C GLU A 209 -17.09 -5.39 16.41
N ALA A 210 -15.94 -5.24 17.08
CA ALA A 210 -15.51 -3.98 17.68
C ALA A 210 -15.38 -2.85 16.65
N LYS A 211 -14.84 -3.15 15.46
CA LYS A 211 -14.73 -2.18 14.37
C LYS A 211 -16.10 -1.72 13.87
N SER A 212 -17.10 -2.59 13.88
CA SER A 212 -18.48 -2.21 13.53
C SER A 212 -19.13 -1.35 14.60
N GLN A 213 -18.90 -1.65 15.88
CA GLN A 213 -19.45 -0.89 17.02
C GLN A 213 -18.79 0.49 17.17
N LEU A 214 -17.46 0.55 17.02
CA LEU A 214 -16.68 1.78 17.12
C LEU A 214 -16.73 2.63 15.83
N GLY A 215 -16.96 2.01 14.68
CA GLY A 215 -17.03 2.68 13.37
C GLY A 215 -18.32 3.46 13.13
N GLY A 216 -19.35 3.25 13.95
CA GLY A 216 -20.52 4.12 14.02
C GLY A 216 -20.20 5.28 14.95
N GLY A 217 -19.70 6.39 14.41
CA GLY A 217 -19.20 7.52 15.20
C GLY A 217 -20.10 7.86 16.39
N MET A 218 -19.52 7.81 17.60
CA MET A 218 -20.13 8.39 18.78
C MET A 218 -20.23 9.90 18.56
N ARG A 219 -21.39 10.36 18.07
CA ARG A 219 -21.81 11.74 18.25
C ARG A 219 -22.32 11.85 19.68
N GLY A 220 -21.40 12.12 20.60
CA GLY A 220 -21.70 12.86 21.82
C GLY A 220 -21.56 14.34 21.52
#